data_AF-Q4A6M6-F1
#
_entry.id   AF-Q4A6M6-F1
#
_cell.length_a   1.000
_cell.length_b   1.000
_cell.length_c   1.000
_cell.angle_alpha   90.00
_cell.angle_beta   90.00
_cell.angle_gamma   90.00
#
_symmetry.space_group_name_H-M   'P 1'
#
loop_
_entity.id
_entity.type
_entity.pdbx_description
1 polymer ?
#
loop_
_entity_poly.entity_id
_entity_poly.type
_entity_poly.pdbx_seq_one_letter_code
_entity_poly.pdbx_strand_id
1 'polypeptide(L)'
;MHLESLLNSLILFNKMAKKNKIVFSVCGQSLNQLYFSKELQAPFEIALSFENYNKLLFDKNFKTSDYKLNVNDNPLPRFFLDNNEFWINLLIPSETDLVLSSKTKKLIYKINQSSKHQKIISLVDYLNSNNPNTWAYLYFDSASQKLKVKAVYKINPNFYKVIKLNKNLSLPYLNYFEENLK
;
A
#
# COMPACT_ATOMS: atom_id res chain seq x y z
N MET A 1 -23.78 -10.39 4.02
CA MET A 1 -23.66 -9.09 4.71
C MET A 1 -22.23 -8.56 4.71
N HIS A 2 -21.21 -9.32 5.14
CA HIS A 2 -19.81 -8.83 5.16
C HIS A 2 -19.20 -8.58 3.77
N LEU A 3 -19.42 -9.46 2.79
CA LEU A 3 -18.86 -9.30 1.44
C LEU A 3 -19.44 -8.08 0.70
N GLU A 4 -20.73 -7.83 0.85
CA GLU A 4 -21.41 -6.69 0.23
C GLU A 4 -20.89 -5.35 0.78
N SER A 5 -20.70 -5.26 2.11
CA SER A 5 -20.05 -4.12 2.75
C SER A 5 -18.64 -3.88 2.17
N LEU A 6 -17.83 -4.94 2.05
CA LEU A 6 -16.48 -4.84 1.52
C LEU A 6 -16.43 -4.39 0.05
N LEU A 7 -17.33 -4.93 -0.79
CA LEU A 7 -17.47 -4.51 -2.19
C LEU A 7 -17.92 -3.04 -2.28
N ASN A 8 -18.81 -2.59 -1.40
CA ASN A 8 -19.23 -1.18 -1.33
C ASN A 8 -18.07 -0.26 -0.97
N SER A 9 -17.25 -0.62 0.03
CA SER A 9 -16.03 0.12 0.38
C SER A 9 -15.05 0.20 -0.80
N LEU A 10 -14.88 -0.89 -1.56
CA LEU A 10 -14.03 -0.90 -2.75
C LEU A 10 -14.58 -0.03 -3.88
N ILE A 11 -15.88 -0.05 -4.11
CA ILE A 11 -16.55 0.82 -5.09
C ILE A 11 -16.39 2.28 -4.69
N LEU A 12 -16.59 2.60 -3.41
CA LEU A 12 -16.43 3.94 -2.88
C LEU A 12 -14.98 4.41 -3.04
N PHE A 13 -14.01 3.62 -2.60
CA PHE A 13 -12.59 3.91 -2.77
C PHE A 13 -12.21 4.14 -4.23
N ASN A 14 -12.63 3.25 -5.14
CA ASN A 14 -12.32 3.37 -6.56
C ASN A 14 -12.92 4.63 -7.20
N LYS A 15 -14.17 4.99 -6.83
CA LYS A 15 -14.80 6.24 -7.28
C LYS A 15 -14.03 7.47 -6.78
N MET A 16 -13.62 7.48 -5.52
CA MET A 16 -12.84 8.57 -4.94
C MET A 16 -11.45 8.67 -5.56
N ALA A 17 -10.78 7.54 -5.77
CA ALA A 17 -9.46 7.51 -6.39
C ALA A 17 -9.51 8.13 -7.79
N LYS A 18 -10.53 7.77 -8.59
CA LYS A 18 -10.77 8.39 -9.91
C LYS A 18 -11.05 9.89 -9.82
N LYS A 19 -11.93 10.31 -8.90
CA LYS A 19 -12.27 11.73 -8.69
C LYS A 19 -11.05 12.58 -8.36
N ASN A 20 -10.16 12.06 -7.51
CA ASN A 20 -8.96 12.78 -7.04
C ASN A 20 -7.71 12.49 -7.87
N LYS A 21 -7.84 11.77 -8.99
CA LYS A 21 -6.71 11.35 -9.85
C LYS A 21 -5.61 10.62 -9.06
N ILE A 22 -6.02 9.81 -8.09
CA ILE A 22 -5.14 8.95 -7.29
C ILE A 22 -4.97 7.63 -8.04
N VAL A 23 -3.72 7.32 -8.40
CA VAL A 23 -3.36 6.04 -9.00
C VAL A 23 -2.98 5.07 -7.89
N PHE A 24 -3.62 3.91 -7.88
CA PHE A 24 -3.37 2.84 -6.92
C PHE A 24 -3.26 1.48 -7.60
N SER A 25 -2.79 0.50 -6.85
CA SER A 25 -2.72 -0.89 -7.26
C SER A 25 -3.20 -1.77 -6.13
N VAL A 26 -4.05 -2.75 -6.41
CA VAL A 26 -4.24 -3.87 -5.47
C VAL A 26 -2.95 -4.68 -5.41
N CYS A 27 -2.58 -5.17 -4.22
CA CYS A 27 -1.36 -5.94 -4.02
C CYS A 27 -1.54 -7.00 -2.91
N GLY A 28 -0.47 -7.74 -2.63
CA GLY A 28 -0.39 -8.62 -1.47
C GLY A 28 -1.48 -9.68 -1.43
N GLN A 29 -2.03 -9.95 -0.24
CA GLN A 29 -3.03 -10.98 -0.06
C GLN A 29 -4.36 -10.63 -0.73
N SER A 30 -4.70 -9.34 -0.79
CA SER A 30 -5.91 -8.91 -1.50
C SER A 30 -5.83 -9.24 -2.98
N LEU A 31 -4.67 -9.09 -3.62
CA LEU A 31 -4.52 -9.49 -5.03
C LEU A 31 -4.63 -11.02 -5.20
N ASN A 32 -3.98 -11.81 -4.34
CA ASN A 32 -4.13 -13.27 -4.32
C ASN A 32 -5.59 -13.71 -4.19
N GLN A 33 -6.33 -13.09 -3.26
CA GLN A 33 -7.74 -13.40 -3.03
C GLN A 33 -8.59 -13.10 -4.26
N LEU A 34 -8.34 -12.00 -4.96
CA LEU A 34 -9.09 -11.65 -6.18
C LEU A 34 -8.80 -12.57 -7.37
N TYR A 35 -7.62 -13.20 -7.42
CA TYR A 35 -7.23 -14.10 -8.49
C TYR A 35 -7.65 -15.55 -8.26
N PHE A 36 -7.45 -16.05 -7.04
CA PHE A 36 -7.53 -17.49 -6.76
C PHE A 36 -8.61 -17.88 -5.76
N SER A 37 -9.10 -16.92 -4.96
CA SER A 37 -10.13 -17.17 -3.95
C SER A 37 -11.49 -16.67 -4.40
N LYS A 38 -12.55 -17.26 -3.83
CA LYS A 38 -13.90 -16.70 -3.90
C LYS A 38 -14.21 -15.78 -2.72
N GLU A 39 -13.34 -15.74 -1.71
CA GLU A 39 -13.53 -14.99 -0.49
C GLU A 39 -12.52 -13.84 -0.40
N LEU A 40 -13.07 -12.63 -0.47
CA LEU A 40 -12.35 -11.39 -0.22
C LEU A 40 -12.53 -11.00 1.25
N GLN A 41 -11.43 -10.68 1.93
CA GLN A 41 -11.43 -10.34 3.35
C GLN A 41 -10.69 -9.01 3.58
N ALA A 42 -11.08 -8.31 4.66
CA ALA A 42 -10.33 -7.17 5.17
C ALA A 42 -9.16 -7.65 6.06
N PRO A 43 -8.08 -6.87 6.22
CA PRO A 43 -7.82 -5.56 5.60
C PRO A 43 -7.53 -5.68 4.10
N PHE A 44 -7.94 -4.67 3.34
CA PHE A 44 -7.66 -4.61 1.90
C PHE A 44 -6.30 -3.94 1.64
N GLU A 45 -5.39 -4.67 1.01
CA GLU A 45 -4.04 -4.21 0.72
C GLU A 45 -3.97 -3.49 -0.62
N ILE A 46 -3.50 -2.24 -0.59
CA ILE A 46 -3.21 -1.44 -1.77
C ILE A 46 -1.78 -0.91 -1.73
N ALA A 47 -1.22 -0.67 -2.90
CA ALA A 47 0.00 0.07 -3.11
C ALA A 47 -0.30 1.43 -3.75
N LEU A 48 0.31 2.50 -3.22
CA LEU A 48 0.22 3.86 -3.71
C LEU A 48 1.63 4.45 -3.85
N SER A 49 1.84 5.35 -4.81
CA SER A 49 3.03 6.20 -4.73
C SER A 49 2.93 7.13 -3.52
N PHE A 50 4.06 7.52 -2.93
CA PHE A 50 4.06 8.44 -1.79
C PHE A 50 3.35 9.77 -2.11
N GLU A 51 3.49 10.26 -3.36
CA GLU A 51 2.73 11.42 -3.86
C GLU A 51 1.20 11.21 -3.81
N ASN A 52 0.71 10.07 -4.29
CA ASN A 52 -0.71 9.74 -4.28
C ASN A 52 -1.24 9.50 -2.87
N TYR A 53 -0.42 8.95 -1.98
CA TYR A 53 -0.74 8.87 -0.57
C TYR A 53 -0.88 10.26 0.08
N ASN A 54 0.01 11.20 -0.23
CA ASN A 54 -0.13 12.57 0.27
C ASN A 54 -1.44 13.22 -0.22
N LYS A 55 -1.84 13.01 -1.48
CA LYS A 55 -3.15 13.48 -1.98
C LYS A 55 -4.32 12.91 -1.16
N LEU A 56 -4.23 11.63 -0.79
CA LEU A 56 -5.23 10.96 0.03
C LEU A 56 -5.32 11.55 1.44
N LEU A 57 -4.18 11.88 2.06
CA LEU A 57 -4.13 12.51 3.39
C LEU A 57 -4.82 13.87 3.45
N PHE A 58 -4.74 14.67 2.39
CA PHE A 58 -5.35 16.00 2.36
C PHE A 58 -6.81 16.00 1.90
N ASP A 59 -7.35 14.86 1.49
CA ASP A 59 -8.77 14.74 1.14
C ASP A 59 -9.62 14.52 2.40
N LYS A 60 -10.47 15.50 2.71
CA LYS A 60 -11.38 15.51 3.88
C LYS A 60 -12.34 14.31 3.94
N ASN A 61 -12.52 13.59 2.83
CA ASN A 61 -13.35 12.38 2.79
C ASN A 61 -12.64 11.16 3.40
N PHE A 62 -11.31 11.20 3.58
CA PHE A 62 -10.57 10.15 4.28
C PHE A 62 -10.48 10.48 5.77
N LYS A 63 -11.22 9.74 6.57
CA LYS A 63 -10.93 9.66 8.00
C LYS A 63 -9.71 8.76 8.17
N THR A 64 -8.52 9.34 8.10
CA THR A 64 -7.32 8.67 8.61
C THR A 64 -7.54 8.54 10.11
N SER A 65 -7.69 7.31 10.60
CA SER A 65 -7.77 7.11 12.04
C SER A 65 -6.36 7.20 12.60
N ASP A 66 -6.15 8.11 13.55
CA ASP A 66 -4.98 8.11 14.42
C ASP A 66 -5.08 6.92 15.37
N TYR A 67 -5.00 5.70 14.83
CA TYR A 67 -5.09 4.49 15.63
C TYR A 67 -3.79 4.32 16.41
N LYS A 68 -3.90 4.08 17.71
CA LYS A 68 -2.76 3.69 18.55
C LYS A 68 -2.24 2.34 18.03
N LEU A 69 -1.07 2.34 17.39
CA LEU A 69 -0.38 1.13 16.97
C LEU A 69 0.15 0.38 18.19
N ASN A 70 -0.16 -0.90 18.31
CA ASN A 70 0.55 -1.81 19.21
C ASN A 70 1.94 -2.14 18.65
N VAL A 71 2.83 -2.69 19.49
CA VAL A 71 4.21 -3.03 19.12
C VAL A 71 4.29 -4.03 17.96
N ASN A 72 3.25 -4.84 17.71
CA ASN A 72 3.20 -5.80 16.61
C ASN A 72 2.28 -5.38 15.46
N ASP A 73 1.69 -4.18 15.51
CA ASP A 73 0.79 -3.74 14.46
C ASP A 73 1.58 -3.36 13.19
N ASN A 74 0.94 -3.53 12.04
CA ASN A 74 1.46 -3.00 10.78
C ASN A 74 1.72 -1.49 10.93
N PRO A 75 2.99 -1.03 10.84
CA PRO A 75 3.33 0.35 11.11
C PRO A 75 3.00 1.29 9.95
N LEU A 76 2.63 0.74 8.79
CA LEU A 76 2.28 1.50 7.60
C LEU A 76 0.95 2.25 7.75
N PRO A 77 0.74 3.29 6.93
CA PRO A 77 -0.53 3.98 6.90
C PRO A 77 -1.71 3.06 6.59
N ARG A 78 -2.85 3.40 7.18
CA ARG A 78 -4.14 2.75 6.95
C ARG A 78 -5.28 3.75 7.04
N PHE A 79 -6.40 3.44 6.40
CA PHE A 79 -7.63 4.21 6.54
C PHE A 79 -8.84 3.27 6.59
N PHE A 80 -9.98 3.81 7.00
CA PHE A 80 -11.24 3.07 7.07
C PHE A 80 -12.26 3.69 6.13
N LEU A 81 -12.97 2.83 5.38
CA LEU A 81 -14.14 3.21 4.58
C LEU A 81 -15.26 2.23 4.83
N ASP A 82 -16.44 2.72 5.23
CA ASP A 82 -17.61 1.92 5.59
C ASP A 82 -17.28 0.73 6.51
N ASN A 83 -16.51 1.00 7.58
CA ASN A 83 -16.03 0.02 8.57
C ASN A 83 -15.06 -1.05 8.04
N ASN A 84 -14.60 -0.96 6.79
CA ASN A 84 -13.55 -1.83 6.25
C ASN A 84 -12.20 -1.12 6.27
N GLU A 85 -11.17 -1.84 6.73
CA GLU A 85 -9.79 -1.34 6.83
C GLU A 85 -9.04 -1.51 5.51
N PHE A 86 -8.24 -0.50 5.16
CA PHE A 86 -7.35 -0.51 4.01
C PHE A 86 -5.92 -0.29 4.48
N TRP A 87 -5.02 -1.21 4.12
CA TRP A 87 -3.59 -1.10 4.37
C TRP A 87 -2.88 -0.52 3.16
N ILE A 88 -2.02 0.47 3.40
CA ILE A 88 -1.33 1.20 2.35
C ILE A 88 0.16 0.82 2.35
N ASN A 89 0.54 0.01 1.37
CA ASN A 89 1.93 -0.16 0.99
C ASN A 89 2.38 1.05 0.14
N LEU A 90 3.63 1.46 0.29
CA LEU A 90 4.13 2.69 -0.33
C LEU A 90 5.17 2.39 -1.41
N LEU A 91 5.03 3.07 -2.54
CA LEU A 91 6.03 3.17 -3.60
C LEU A 91 6.68 4.55 -3.49
N ILE A 92 7.96 4.58 -3.14
CA ILE A 92 8.71 5.82 -2.93
C ILE A 92 9.73 5.95 -4.06
N PRO A 93 9.76 7.06 -4.82
CA PRO A 93 10.78 7.27 -5.84
C PRO A 93 12.14 7.37 -5.15
N SER A 94 13.08 6.51 -5.53
CA SER A 94 14.31 6.29 -4.76
C SER A 94 15.51 5.96 -5.64
N GLU A 95 16.67 5.87 -5.01
CA GLU A 95 17.90 5.36 -5.61
C GLU A 95 18.21 3.97 -5.06
N THR A 96 18.63 3.05 -5.93
CA THR A 96 18.96 1.67 -5.54
C THR A 96 19.91 1.60 -4.35
N ASP A 97 20.94 2.45 -4.32
CA ASP A 97 21.94 2.47 -3.26
C ASP A 97 21.33 2.88 -1.91
N LEU A 98 20.36 3.80 -1.90
CA LEU A 98 19.62 4.17 -0.69
C LEU A 98 18.79 2.98 -0.19
N VAL A 99 18.04 2.32 -1.07
CA VAL A 99 17.18 1.17 -0.71
C VAL A 99 18.00 0.02 -0.13
N LEU A 100 19.16 -0.28 -0.73
CA LEU A 100 20.02 -1.40 -0.32
C LEU A 100 20.99 -1.06 0.82
N SER A 101 21.08 0.22 1.19
CA SER A 101 22.03 0.72 2.19
C SER A 101 21.89 0.04 3.56
N SER A 102 23.00 0.01 4.29
CA SER A 102 23.02 -0.42 5.70
C SER A 102 22.15 0.49 6.59
N LYS A 103 22.01 1.78 6.24
CA LYS A 103 21.16 2.74 6.95
C LYS A 103 19.69 2.38 6.81
N THR A 104 19.20 2.06 5.61
CA THR A 104 17.83 1.57 5.40
C THR A 104 17.54 0.33 6.23
N LYS A 105 18.46 -0.67 6.20
CA LYS A 105 18.32 -1.89 7.02
C LYS A 105 18.22 -1.58 8.51
N LYS A 106 19.06 -0.66 9.02
CA LYS A 106 19.03 -0.20 10.43
C LYS A 106 17.71 0.51 10.78
N LEU A 107 17.19 1.35 9.89
CA LEU A 107 15.91 2.06 10.10
C LEU A 107 14.74 1.07 10.16
N ILE A 108 14.65 0.14 9.19
CA ILE A 108 13.62 -0.91 9.17
C ILE A 108 13.68 -1.78 10.41
N TYR A 109 14.88 -2.19 10.83
CA TYR A 109 15.07 -2.94 12.08
C TYR A 109 14.52 -2.16 13.27
N LYS A 110 14.87 -0.87 13.42
CA LYS A 110 14.37 -0.01 14.51
C LYS A 110 12.86 0.18 14.49
N ILE A 111 12.23 0.22 13.31
CA ILE A 111 10.78 0.30 13.18
C ILE A 111 10.15 -0.99 13.67
N ASN A 112 10.60 -2.15 13.17
CA ASN A 112 10.09 -3.47 13.56
C ASN A 112 10.25 -3.79 15.05
N GLN A 113 11.13 -3.10 15.78
CA GLN A 113 11.30 -3.27 17.24
C GLN A 113 10.35 -2.40 18.09
N SER A 114 9.61 -1.45 17.50
CA SER A 114 8.88 -0.47 18.31
C SER A 114 7.58 0.06 17.69
N SER A 115 7.29 -0.28 16.43
CA SER A 115 6.07 0.04 15.66
C SER A 115 5.56 1.48 15.81
N LYS A 116 6.48 2.43 15.98
CA LYS A 116 6.14 3.86 16.07
C LYS A 116 5.99 4.45 14.66
N HIS A 117 4.80 4.97 14.36
CA HIS A 117 4.49 5.60 13.07
C HIS A 117 5.46 6.73 12.67
N GLN A 118 5.91 7.54 13.63
CA GLN A 118 6.90 8.61 13.39
C GLN A 118 8.20 8.09 12.73
N LYS A 119 8.58 6.84 12.99
CA LYS A 119 9.78 6.24 12.39
C LYS A 119 9.59 5.88 10.91
N ILE A 120 8.34 5.70 10.45
CA ILE A 120 8.02 5.50 9.04
C ILE A 120 8.30 6.78 8.26
N ILE A 121 7.88 7.95 8.77
CA ILE A 121 8.11 9.24 8.11
C ILE A 121 9.61 9.44 7.87
N SER A 122 10.45 9.23 8.90
CA SER A 122 11.90 9.34 8.76
C SER A 122 12.51 8.34 7.76
N LEU A 123 11.92 7.15 7.61
CA LEU A 123 12.35 6.19 6.58
C LEU A 123 11.93 6.65 5.19
N VAL A 124 10.71 7.15 5.03
CA VAL A 124 10.20 7.68 3.76
C VAL A 124 11.05 8.86 3.30
N ASP A 125 11.32 9.82 4.19
CA ASP A 125 12.17 10.98 3.89
C ASP A 125 13.58 10.57 3.47
N TYR A 126 14.14 9.53 4.09
CA TYR A 126 15.46 9.01 3.72
C TYR A 126 15.47 8.29 2.37
N LEU A 127 14.40 7.59 2.03
CA LEU A 127 14.29 6.84 0.78
C LEU A 127 13.93 7.74 -0.41
N ASN A 128 13.21 8.83 -0.18
CA ASN A 128 12.76 9.72 -1.24
C ASN A 128 13.95 10.44 -1.90
N SER A 129 14.13 10.24 -3.20
CA SER A 129 15.19 10.89 -3.98
C SER A 129 14.62 11.79 -5.07
N ASN A 130 15.29 12.93 -5.29
CA ASN A 130 15.01 13.83 -6.41
C ASN A 130 15.54 13.29 -7.75
N ASN A 131 16.46 12.32 -7.73
CA ASN A 131 17.04 11.69 -8.92
C ASN A 131 16.78 10.17 -8.91
N PRO A 132 15.51 9.73 -8.90
CA PRO A 132 15.20 8.34 -8.69
C PRO A 132 15.58 7.47 -9.89
N ASN A 133 16.24 6.34 -9.63
CA ASN A 133 16.50 5.29 -10.62
C ASN A 133 15.75 3.99 -10.31
N THR A 134 15.02 3.93 -9.20
CA THR A 134 14.23 2.79 -8.77
C THR A 134 13.02 3.24 -7.94
N TRP A 135 12.11 2.31 -7.65
CA TRP A 135 11.09 2.50 -6.62
C TRP A 135 11.47 1.72 -5.36
N ALA A 136 11.45 2.37 -4.20
CA ALA A 136 11.46 1.66 -2.92
C ALA A 136 10.02 1.23 -2.61
N TYR A 137 9.76 -0.08 -2.71
CA TYR A 137 8.49 -0.66 -2.28
C TYR A 137 8.57 -1.00 -0.80
N LEU A 138 7.93 -0.17 0.02
CA LEU A 138 7.81 -0.34 1.46
C LEU A 138 6.47 -1.03 1.77
N TYR A 139 6.54 -2.24 2.32
CA TYR A 139 5.37 -3.09 2.53
C TYR A 139 5.47 -3.88 3.83
N PHE A 140 4.32 -4.25 4.38
CA PHE A 140 4.26 -5.13 5.54
C PHE A 140 4.07 -6.57 5.07
N ASP A 141 5.02 -7.44 5.41
CA ASP A 141 4.92 -8.85 5.04
C ASP A 141 4.12 -9.61 6.10
N SER A 142 2.85 -9.88 5.79
CA SER A 142 1.91 -10.58 6.68
C SER A 142 2.41 -11.96 7.13
N ALA A 143 3.21 -12.66 6.33
CA ALA A 143 3.73 -13.97 6.73
C ALA A 143 4.81 -13.87 7.82
N SER A 144 5.66 -12.83 7.75
CA SER A 144 6.74 -12.64 8.73
C SER A 144 6.45 -11.58 9.79
N GLN A 145 5.28 -10.93 9.70
CA GLN A 145 4.83 -9.83 10.57
C GLN A 145 5.88 -8.72 10.69
N LYS A 146 6.51 -8.36 9.56
CA LYS A 146 7.61 -7.38 9.53
C LYS A 146 7.44 -6.41 8.37
N LEU A 147 7.75 -5.16 8.64
CA LEU A 147 8.00 -4.17 7.61
C LEU A 147 9.25 -4.57 6.81
N LYS A 148 9.13 -4.52 5.49
CA LYS A 148 10.20 -4.79 4.54
C LYS A 148 10.25 -3.69 3.49
N VAL A 149 11.43 -3.52 2.89
CA VAL A 149 11.61 -2.70 1.70
C VAL A 149 12.25 -3.55 0.60
N LYS A 150 11.83 -3.33 -0.64
CA LYS A 150 12.45 -3.90 -1.83
C LYS A 150 12.70 -2.81 -2.85
N ALA A 151 13.84 -2.89 -3.54
CA ALA A 151 14.05 -2.10 -4.75
C ALA A 151 13.23 -2.73 -5.87
N VAL A 152 12.44 -1.92 -6.56
CA VAL A 152 11.62 -2.38 -7.67
C VAL A 152 11.93 -1.58 -8.92
N TYR A 153 12.38 -2.31 -9.93
CA TYR A 153 12.75 -1.77 -11.22
C TYR A 153 11.59 -1.88 -12.20
N LYS A 154 11.60 -1.01 -13.22
CA LYS A 154 10.67 -1.08 -14.36
C LYS A 154 9.17 -1.05 -14.00
N ILE A 155 8.81 -0.53 -12.81
CA ILE A 155 7.42 -0.16 -12.56
C ILE A 155 7.16 1.18 -13.23
N ASN A 156 6.14 1.19 -14.10
CA ASN A 156 5.44 2.42 -14.44
C ASN A 156 4.06 2.38 -13.76
N PRO A 157 3.81 3.19 -12.73
CA PRO A 157 2.53 3.21 -12.02
C PRO A 157 1.32 3.49 -12.94
N ASN A 158 1.56 4.13 -14.09
CA ASN A 158 0.52 4.43 -15.07
C ASN A 158 0.17 3.26 -15.99
N PHE A 159 1.01 2.21 -16.06
CA PHE A 159 0.73 1.00 -16.83
C PHE A 159 0.31 -0.11 -15.86
N TYR A 160 -0.99 -0.26 -15.70
CA TYR A 160 -1.62 -1.26 -14.83
C TYR A 160 -2.52 -2.19 -15.63
N LYS A 161 -2.67 -3.41 -15.14
CA LYS A 161 -3.76 -4.31 -15.53
C LYS A 161 -4.96 -4.06 -14.63
N VAL A 162 -6.11 -4.62 -15.01
CA VAL A 162 -7.38 -4.40 -14.32
C VAL A 162 -8.09 -5.72 -14.05
N ILE A 163 -8.43 -5.97 -12.79
CA ILE A 163 -9.34 -7.06 -12.42
C ILE A 163 -10.76 -6.53 -12.49
N LYS A 164 -11.61 -7.20 -13.26
CA LYS A 164 -13.04 -6.89 -13.34
C LYS A 164 -13.79 -7.83 -12.40
N LEU A 165 -14.34 -7.28 -11.32
CA LEU A 165 -15.12 -8.07 -10.34
C LEU A 165 -16.60 -8.12 -10.70
N ASN A 166 -17.13 -7.01 -11.21
CA ASN A 166 -18.48 -6.92 -11.76
C ASN A 166 -18.59 -5.68 -12.67
N LYS A 167 -19.81 -5.38 -13.16
CA LYS A 167 -20.07 -4.24 -14.07
C LYS A 167 -19.66 -2.88 -13.48
N ASN A 168 -19.64 -2.74 -12.15
CA ASN A 168 -19.42 -1.48 -11.45
C ASN A 168 -18.06 -1.39 -10.76
N LEU A 169 -17.29 -2.49 -10.71
CA LEU A 169 -16.03 -2.55 -9.98
C LEU A 169 -14.91 -3.17 -10.82
N SER A 170 -13.98 -2.29 -11.17
CA SER A 170 -12.73 -2.61 -11.85
C SER A 170 -11.57 -2.09 -10.99
N LEU A 171 -10.65 -2.97 -10.60
CA LEU A 171 -9.55 -2.60 -9.72
C LEU A 171 -8.22 -2.66 -10.46
N PRO A 172 -7.43 -1.57 -10.46
CA PRO A 172 -6.10 -1.56 -11.07
C PRO A 172 -5.11 -2.39 -10.24
N TYR A 173 -4.17 -3.05 -10.90
CA TYR A 173 -2.99 -3.63 -10.26
C TYR A 173 -1.77 -3.56 -11.20
N LEU A 174 -0.59 -3.42 -10.63
CA LEU A 174 0.67 -3.43 -11.36
C LEU A 174 1.08 -4.88 -11.67
N ASN A 175 1.56 -5.13 -12.89
CA ASN A 175 2.06 -6.45 -13.32
C ASN A 175 3.11 -7.00 -12.35
N TYR A 176 3.94 -6.12 -11.78
CA TYR A 176 4.92 -6.50 -10.77
C TYR A 176 4.32 -7.30 -9.61
N PHE A 177 3.11 -6.96 -9.15
CA PHE A 177 2.49 -7.70 -8.05
C PHE A 177 1.89 -9.05 -8.48
N GLU A 178 1.58 -9.22 -9.77
CA GLU A 178 1.13 -10.49 -10.33
C GLU A 178 2.25 -11.54 -10.32
N GLU A 179 3.49 -11.13 -10.60
CA GLU A 179 4.67 -12.02 -10.58
C GLU A 179 4.98 -12.56 -9.17
N ASN A 180 4.38 -11.97 -8.13
CA ASN A 180 4.59 -12.32 -6.74
C ASN A 180 3.39 -13.07 -6.12
N LEU A 181 2.40 -13.44 -6.94
CA LEU A 181 1.29 -14.27 -6.48
C LEU A 181 1.79 -15.69 -6.17
N LYS A 182 1.20 -16.31 -5.14
CA LYS A 182 1.53 -17.67 -4.69
C LYS A 182 0.33 -18.59 -4.82
#